data_AF-A0A938MBH0-F1
#
_entry.id   AF-A0A938MBH0-F1
#
_cell.length_a   1.000
_cell.length_b   1.000
_cell.length_c   1.000
_cell.angle_alpha   90.00
_cell.angle_beta   90.00
_cell.angle_gamma   90.00
#
_symmetry.space_group_name_H-M   'P 1'
#
loop_
_entity.id
_entity.type
_entity.pdbx_description
1 polymer ?
#
loop_
_entity_poly.entity_id
_entity_poly.type
_entity_poly.pdbx_seq_one_letter_code
_entity_poly.pdbx_strand_id
1 'polypeptide(L)'
;MSTKWEKIWFTIRLINVRLRFIMIMVVTAMIVGYWDTIMNYYDKWTRPAQAPDVVKGEEVEFYCPMHPNIVRAEMGNCPVCGMPLSKRKKGTQVALPPGILGRVQLSPYRVRLAGVATTPVTHELLWKEIRTVGIVEYDERRLSYITSRVPGRVDKLFVSFTGQPVAKGERVALIYSPELVSTQDELLLAVKAAQATSQSPIKNNPSDGTLVEAAKRRLRLWDITEEQIETIIKTGKSEKYMTVYSPAAGIVTEKKVLEGNYVEEGMKLYTTADLSVVWMQARVYEDEISWIKLGQAVEITSTAYPDQVFAGEVSFIAYVVDPKTRTVDVRVDIQNPDFKLKPGMYVHATIRIPAGKVEEVDEAQAKTLAASEGAKTMYQCPMHPEVTSDKPGKCSKCGMELENKTVQEKAAVVYWCPMHPEVTSDKPGKCEKCGGMELIAKPVVSRTATNVGYVCPIHPDKLADASGECKVCKSAMKRVKIEKVLAVPESAIIDTGTRKAAYIEREPGMYDMVEVKVGPRSGRFYPVLDGLQPGDRVVSAGAFLVDAENRLSPGAAATYFGASGAPTSDKDAAKP
;
A
#
# COMPACT_ATOMS: atom_id res chain seq x y z
N MET A 1 121.19 -28.74 -0.10
CA MET A 1 120.76 -30.02 0.52
C MET A 1 119.40 -29.81 1.17
N SER A 2 118.30 -29.90 0.40
CA SER A 2 116.96 -29.79 0.98
C SER A 2 116.52 -31.18 1.46
N THR A 3 116.28 -31.22 2.76
CA THR A 3 116.10 -32.42 3.56
C THR A 3 114.82 -33.14 3.16
N LYS A 4 114.90 -34.47 2.94
CA LYS A 4 113.76 -35.39 2.73
C LYS A 4 112.62 -35.22 3.75
N TRP A 5 112.90 -34.58 4.88
CA TRP A 5 111.98 -34.25 5.96
C TRP A 5 110.89 -33.22 5.59
N GLU A 6 111.18 -32.19 4.77
CA GLU A 6 110.16 -31.18 4.40
C GLU A 6 109.10 -31.77 3.45
N LYS A 7 109.50 -32.66 2.55
CA LYS A 7 108.57 -33.36 1.64
C LYS A 7 107.63 -34.30 2.40
N ILE A 8 108.11 -34.99 3.44
CA ILE A 8 107.28 -35.87 4.27
C ILE A 8 106.25 -35.05 5.05
N TRP A 9 106.65 -33.93 5.64
CA TRP A 9 105.75 -33.06 6.40
C TRP A 9 104.67 -32.43 5.51
N PHE A 10 105.02 -32.01 4.29
CA PHE A 10 104.06 -31.50 3.31
C PHE A 10 103.05 -32.58 2.87
N THR A 11 103.51 -33.82 2.68
CA THR A 11 102.65 -34.95 2.29
C THR A 11 101.66 -35.32 3.40
N ILE A 12 102.11 -35.32 4.66
CA ILE A 12 101.25 -35.55 5.84
C ILE A 12 100.20 -34.43 5.95
N ARG A 13 100.59 -33.17 5.73
CA ARG A 13 99.66 -32.03 5.79
C ARG A 13 98.59 -32.11 4.70
N LEU A 14 98.97 -32.53 3.48
CA LEU A 14 98.04 -32.72 2.36
C LEU A 14 97.04 -33.87 2.63
N ILE A 15 97.50 -34.97 3.21
CA ILE A 15 96.66 -36.11 3.62
C ILE A 15 95.66 -35.68 4.69
N ASN A 16 96.10 -34.90 5.67
CA ASN A 16 95.24 -34.42 6.76
C ASN A 16 94.13 -33.47 6.25
N VAL A 17 94.45 -32.62 5.26
CA VAL A 17 93.45 -31.75 4.61
C VAL A 17 92.45 -32.56 3.78
N ARG A 18 92.90 -33.58 3.03
CA ARG A 18 91.99 -34.46 2.27
C ARG A 18 91.08 -35.28 3.17
N LEU A 19 91.60 -35.82 4.28
CA LEU A 19 90.79 -36.54 5.27
C LEU A 19 89.74 -35.64 5.92
N ARG A 20 90.08 -34.39 6.25
CA ARG A 20 89.10 -33.40 6.75
C ARG A 20 88.01 -33.11 5.73
N PHE A 21 88.36 -32.95 4.46
CA PHE A 21 87.39 -32.69 3.40
C PHE A 21 86.43 -33.87 3.19
N ILE A 22 86.94 -35.10 3.21
CA ILE A 22 86.12 -36.31 3.13
C ILE A 22 85.21 -36.44 4.37
N MET A 23 85.72 -36.17 5.57
CA MET A 23 84.92 -36.17 6.80
C MET A 23 83.77 -35.15 6.74
N ILE A 24 84.03 -33.94 6.26
CA ILE A 24 83.00 -32.91 6.10
C ILE A 24 81.92 -33.40 5.13
N MET A 25 82.31 -33.94 3.97
CA MET A 25 81.36 -34.48 2.98
C MET A 25 80.46 -35.58 3.57
N VAL A 26 81.04 -36.53 4.33
CA VAL A 26 80.29 -37.62 4.99
C VAL A 26 79.32 -37.06 6.04
N VAL A 27 79.74 -36.09 6.83
CA VAL A 27 78.88 -35.43 7.83
C VAL A 27 77.73 -34.68 7.16
N THR A 28 77.99 -33.93 6.09
CA THR A 28 76.90 -33.28 5.32
C THR A 28 75.95 -34.30 4.69
N ALA A 29 76.46 -35.42 4.16
CA ALA A 29 75.61 -36.48 3.61
C ALA A 29 74.74 -37.14 4.68
N MET A 30 75.25 -37.33 5.91
CA MET A 30 74.43 -37.79 7.03
C MET A 30 73.37 -36.75 7.43
N ILE A 31 73.72 -35.46 7.50
CA ILE A 31 72.76 -34.41 7.87
C ILE A 31 71.62 -34.33 6.84
N VAL A 32 71.93 -34.41 5.54
CA VAL A 32 70.93 -34.40 4.48
C VAL A 32 70.12 -35.71 4.46
N GLY A 33 70.77 -36.87 4.64
CA GLY A 33 70.09 -38.17 4.67
C GLY A 33 69.16 -38.34 5.88
N TYR A 34 69.49 -37.70 7.01
CA TYR A 34 68.67 -37.67 8.22
C TYR A 34 67.86 -36.37 8.37
N TRP A 35 67.70 -35.59 7.30
CA TRP A 35 67.02 -34.29 7.37
C TRP A 35 65.58 -34.41 7.91
N ASP A 36 64.82 -35.39 7.45
CA ASP A 36 63.44 -35.61 7.91
C ASP A 36 63.36 -35.98 9.40
N THR A 37 64.33 -36.72 9.93
CA THR A 37 64.34 -37.10 11.36
C THR A 37 64.79 -35.95 12.25
N ILE A 38 65.78 -35.17 11.81
CA ILE A 38 66.21 -33.95 12.49
C ILE A 38 65.07 -32.93 12.54
N MET A 39 64.35 -32.74 11.43
CA MET A 39 63.24 -31.79 11.37
C MET A 39 62.03 -32.24 12.18
N ASN A 40 61.73 -33.54 12.19
CA ASN A 40 60.65 -34.07 13.03
C ASN A 40 60.96 -33.93 14.54
N TYR A 41 62.24 -34.01 14.93
CA TYR A 41 62.64 -33.76 16.31
C TYR A 41 62.61 -32.26 16.67
N TYR A 42 63.01 -31.40 15.73
CA TYR A 42 62.94 -29.94 15.88
C TYR A 42 61.49 -29.44 15.99
N ASP A 43 60.58 -29.95 15.16
CA ASP A 43 59.13 -29.64 15.24
C ASP A 43 58.51 -30.13 16.55
N LYS A 44 58.98 -31.27 17.09
CA LYS A 44 58.55 -31.76 18.40
C LYS A 44 58.97 -30.83 19.54
N TRP A 45 60.14 -30.19 19.43
CA TRP A 45 60.69 -29.31 20.47
C TRP A 45 60.20 -27.86 20.38
N THR A 46 59.83 -27.40 19.18
CA THR A 46 59.40 -26.01 18.95
C THR A 46 57.88 -25.82 18.93
N ARG A 47 57.10 -26.89 19.15
CA ARG A 47 55.66 -26.80 19.34
C ARG A 47 55.33 -25.91 20.56
N PRO A 48 54.61 -24.77 20.38
CA PRO A 48 54.13 -24.00 21.51
C PRO A 48 53.19 -24.86 22.36
N ALA A 49 53.26 -24.70 23.68
CA ALA A 49 52.47 -25.46 24.64
C ALA A 49 50.97 -25.37 24.28
N GLN A 50 50.39 -26.53 24.01
CA GLN A 50 48.97 -26.70 23.71
C GLN A 50 48.16 -26.39 24.99
N ALA A 51 47.17 -25.49 24.88
CA ALA A 51 46.17 -25.26 25.92
C ALA A 51 45.42 -26.58 26.24
N PRO A 52 44.93 -26.75 27.48
CA PRO A 52 44.56 -28.06 28.00
C PRO A 52 43.39 -28.68 27.24
N ASP A 53 43.49 -30.01 27.11
CA ASP A 53 42.58 -30.89 26.39
C ASP A 53 41.11 -30.69 26.76
N VAL A 54 40.33 -30.21 25.79
CA VAL A 54 38.87 -30.36 25.78
C VAL A 54 38.55 -31.63 25.00
N VAL A 55 38.20 -32.68 25.74
CA VAL A 55 37.26 -33.77 25.44
C VAL A 55 37.32 -34.36 24.02
N LYS A 56 37.77 -35.62 23.92
CA LYS A 56 37.55 -36.51 22.78
C LYS A 56 36.07 -36.52 22.35
N GLY A 57 35.80 -36.07 21.13
CA GLY A 57 34.55 -36.25 20.38
C GLY A 57 34.82 -36.12 18.88
N GLU A 58 34.38 -37.11 18.10
CA GLU A 58 34.58 -37.24 16.65
C GLU A 58 33.82 -36.18 15.83
N GLU A 59 34.46 -35.09 15.38
CA GLU A 59 33.76 -34.06 14.57
C GLU A 59 34.63 -33.41 13.48
N VAL A 60 35.29 -34.21 12.65
CA VAL A 60 36.00 -33.70 11.47
C VAL A 60 35.56 -34.46 10.22
N GLU A 61 35.17 -33.74 9.18
CA GLU A 61 34.94 -34.30 7.85
C GLU A 61 35.83 -33.60 6.81
N PHE A 62 36.23 -34.36 5.79
CA PHE A 62 37.15 -33.92 4.74
C PHE A 62 36.37 -33.79 3.43
N TYR A 63 36.43 -32.61 2.79
CA TYR A 63 35.68 -32.33 1.57
C TYR A 63 36.58 -31.77 0.46
N CYS A 64 36.17 -31.99 -0.80
CA CYS A 64 36.87 -31.49 -1.98
C CYS A 64 36.32 -30.10 -2.39
N PRO A 65 37.15 -29.04 -2.43
CA PRO A 65 36.71 -27.69 -2.78
C PRO A 65 36.05 -27.58 -4.17
N MET A 66 36.44 -28.44 -5.11
CA MET A 66 35.90 -28.48 -6.48
C MET A 66 34.71 -29.45 -6.66
N HIS A 67 34.48 -30.37 -5.74
CA HIS A 67 33.41 -31.37 -5.83
C HIS A 67 32.74 -31.51 -4.46
N PRO A 68 31.82 -30.59 -4.10
CA PRO A 68 31.29 -30.45 -2.74
C PRO A 68 30.53 -31.69 -2.22
N ASN A 69 30.06 -32.54 -3.13
CA ASN A 69 29.33 -33.78 -2.80
C ASN A 69 30.26 -34.93 -2.35
N ILE A 70 31.59 -34.77 -2.49
CA ILE A 70 32.56 -35.77 -2.02
C ILE A 70 33.05 -35.36 -0.64
N VAL A 71 32.42 -35.98 0.36
CA VAL A 71 32.77 -35.85 1.78
C VAL A 71 33.23 -37.20 2.30
N ARG A 72 34.37 -37.24 2.97
CA ARG A 72 34.93 -38.45 3.59
C ARG A 72 35.25 -38.20 5.06
N ALA A 73 35.16 -39.25 5.86
CA ALA A 73 35.54 -39.21 7.27
C ALA A 73 37.07 -39.16 7.47
N GLU A 74 37.83 -39.58 6.46
CA GLU A 74 39.29 -39.72 6.53
C GLU A 74 40.01 -38.82 5.51
N MET A 75 41.22 -38.40 5.87
CA MET A 75 42.09 -37.60 5.02
C MET A 75 42.59 -38.43 3.83
N GLY A 76 42.37 -37.94 2.61
CA GLY A 76 42.81 -38.61 1.40
C GLY A 76 42.64 -37.72 0.16
N ASN A 77 42.89 -38.28 -1.01
CA ASN A 77 42.70 -37.57 -2.28
C ASN A 77 41.28 -37.77 -2.82
N CYS A 78 40.74 -36.73 -3.46
CA CYS A 78 39.46 -36.80 -4.13
C CYS A 78 39.54 -37.81 -5.30
N PRO A 79 38.63 -38.81 -5.39
CA PRO A 79 38.65 -39.82 -6.46
C PRO A 79 38.30 -39.26 -7.84
N VAL A 80 37.73 -38.05 -7.91
CA VAL A 80 37.36 -37.39 -9.18
C VAL A 80 38.48 -36.51 -9.72
N CYS A 81 39.10 -35.69 -8.86
CA CYS A 81 40.10 -34.69 -9.30
C CYS A 81 41.52 -34.91 -8.76
N GLY A 82 41.75 -35.93 -7.94
CA GLY A 82 43.08 -36.30 -7.44
C GLY A 82 43.70 -35.35 -6.40
N MET A 83 43.08 -34.22 -6.11
CA MET A 83 43.58 -33.24 -5.12
C MET A 83 43.31 -33.67 -3.66
N PRO A 84 44.16 -33.29 -2.70
CA PRO A 84 43.99 -33.63 -1.28
C PRO A 84 42.75 -32.95 -0.68
N LEU A 85 41.99 -33.70 0.12
CA LEU A 85 40.76 -33.22 0.75
C LEU A 85 41.06 -32.24 1.89
N SER A 86 40.28 -31.16 1.95
CA SER A 86 40.41 -30.10 2.96
C SER A 86 39.58 -30.41 4.21
N LYS A 87 40.15 -30.13 5.38
CA LYS A 87 39.57 -30.44 6.70
C LYS A 87 38.53 -29.39 7.11
N ARG A 88 37.32 -29.80 7.49
CA ARG A 88 36.33 -28.94 8.16
C ARG A 88 35.73 -29.61 9.40
N LYS A 89 35.32 -28.80 10.39
CA LYS A 89 34.62 -29.30 11.59
C LYS A 89 33.17 -29.62 11.24
N LYS A 90 32.68 -30.77 11.71
CA LYS A 90 31.30 -31.22 11.47
C LYS A 90 30.35 -30.36 12.31
N GLY A 91 29.44 -29.66 11.66
CA GLY A 91 28.23 -29.05 12.23
C GLY A 91 28.33 -28.40 13.61
N THR A 92 28.78 -27.15 13.70
CA THR A 92 28.03 -26.20 14.53
C THR A 92 27.04 -25.52 13.60
N GLN A 93 25.89 -26.15 13.35
CA GLN A 93 24.72 -25.38 12.98
C GLN A 93 24.43 -24.49 14.20
N VAL A 94 25.02 -23.29 14.21
CA VAL A 94 24.61 -22.27 15.17
C VAL A 94 23.12 -22.12 14.95
N ALA A 95 22.32 -22.50 15.94
CA ALA A 95 20.88 -22.36 15.88
C ALA A 95 20.59 -20.91 15.49
N LEU A 96 20.02 -20.72 14.30
CA LEU A 96 19.70 -19.39 13.82
C LEU A 96 18.73 -18.78 14.85
N PRO A 97 18.91 -17.50 15.22
CA PRO A 97 17.95 -16.83 16.08
C PRO A 97 16.53 -16.97 15.51
N PRO A 98 15.50 -17.07 16.37
CA PRO A 98 14.12 -17.26 15.91
C PRO A 98 13.72 -16.14 14.94
N GLY A 99 13.28 -16.52 13.74
CA GLY A 99 12.88 -15.61 12.66
C GLY A 99 13.89 -15.43 11.51
N ILE A 100 15.09 -16.01 11.61
CA ILE A 100 16.08 -16.01 10.52
C ILE A 100 16.06 -17.34 9.78
N LEU A 101 15.81 -17.29 8.47
CA LEU A 101 15.68 -18.45 7.59
C LEU A 101 17.03 -18.99 7.08
N GLY A 102 18.04 -18.12 7.03
CA GLY A 102 19.36 -18.46 6.54
C GLY A 102 20.35 -17.31 6.79
N ARG A 103 21.62 -17.62 6.86
CA ARG A 103 22.71 -16.64 7.04
C ARG A 103 23.75 -16.84 5.95
N VAL A 104 24.09 -15.75 5.27
CA VAL A 104 25.07 -15.72 4.19
C VAL A 104 26.27 -14.90 4.62
N GLN A 105 27.46 -15.44 4.41
CA GLN A 105 28.72 -14.72 4.63
C GLN A 105 29.44 -14.54 3.30
N LEU A 106 29.69 -13.28 2.91
CA LEU A 106 30.41 -12.88 1.72
C LEU A 106 31.67 -12.12 2.09
N SER A 107 32.76 -12.36 1.35
CA SER A 107 33.96 -11.54 1.51
C SER A 107 33.72 -10.11 1.00
N PRO A 108 34.41 -9.09 1.55
CA PRO A 108 34.26 -7.70 1.09
C PRO A 108 34.49 -7.52 -0.41
N TYR A 109 35.40 -8.31 -1.00
CA TYR A 109 35.63 -8.34 -2.44
C TYR A 109 34.41 -8.84 -3.21
N ARG A 110 33.77 -9.93 -2.76
CA ARG A 110 32.55 -10.46 -3.37
C ARG A 110 31.36 -9.50 -3.25
N VAL A 111 31.19 -8.85 -2.09
CA VAL A 111 30.17 -7.81 -1.88
C VAL A 111 30.32 -6.69 -2.91
N ARG A 112 31.56 -6.20 -3.13
CA ARG A 112 31.84 -5.14 -4.10
C ARG A 112 31.65 -5.60 -5.54
N LEU A 113 32.12 -6.80 -5.90
CA LEU A 113 31.97 -7.36 -7.24
C LEU A 113 30.49 -7.61 -7.59
N ALA A 114 29.70 -8.04 -6.61
CA ALA A 114 28.27 -8.26 -6.73
C ALA A 114 27.44 -6.96 -6.68
N GLY A 115 28.08 -5.80 -6.43
CA GLY A 115 27.39 -4.51 -6.36
C GLY A 115 26.34 -4.45 -5.24
N VAL A 116 26.58 -5.17 -4.13
CA VAL A 116 25.63 -5.25 -3.03
C VAL A 116 25.58 -3.91 -2.31
N ALA A 117 24.40 -3.30 -2.24
CA ALA A 117 24.16 -2.05 -1.53
C ALA A 117 23.04 -2.22 -0.52
N THR A 118 23.18 -1.58 0.64
CA THR A 118 22.20 -1.65 1.73
C THR A 118 21.58 -0.29 2.00
N THR A 119 20.29 -0.29 2.30
CA THR A 119 19.50 0.90 2.63
C THR A 119 18.88 0.72 4.02
N PRO A 120 18.93 1.72 4.91
CA PRO A 120 18.25 1.62 6.20
C PRO A 120 16.73 1.65 6.02
N VAL A 121 16.01 0.78 6.72
CA VAL A 121 14.55 0.78 6.76
C VAL A 121 14.10 1.96 7.62
N THR A 122 13.31 2.87 7.03
CA THR A 122 12.83 4.08 7.69
C THR A 122 11.32 4.25 7.53
N HIS A 123 10.70 5.11 8.35
CA HIS A 123 9.29 5.41 8.24
C HIS A 123 9.04 6.43 7.12
N GLU A 124 8.28 6.01 6.11
CA GLU A 124 7.90 6.87 4.99
C GLU A 124 6.38 6.98 4.85
N LEU A 125 5.97 8.02 4.13
CA LEU A 125 4.58 8.25 3.76
C LEU A 125 4.33 7.56 2.43
N LEU A 126 3.67 6.41 2.50
CA LEU A 126 3.39 5.59 1.35
C LEU A 126 1.92 5.72 0.93
N TRP A 127 1.72 5.78 -0.39
CA TRP A 127 0.41 5.84 -1.01
C TRP A 127 0.27 4.67 -1.99
N LYS A 128 -0.84 3.95 -1.91
CA LYS A 128 -1.26 3.04 -2.97
C LYS A 128 -1.98 3.86 -4.03
N GLU A 129 -1.47 3.83 -5.26
CA GLU A 129 -2.15 4.42 -6.41
C GLU A 129 -2.96 3.35 -7.14
N ILE A 130 -4.27 3.55 -7.25
CA ILE A 130 -5.15 2.79 -8.14
C ILE A 130 -5.39 3.65 -9.37
N ARG A 131 -5.01 3.14 -10.53
CA ARG A 131 -5.19 3.82 -11.82
C ARG A 131 -6.27 3.10 -12.60
N THR A 132 -7.36 3.81 -12.86
CA THR A 132 -8.50 3.29 -13.59
C THR A 132 -8.90 4.24 -14.72
N VAL A 133 -9.71 3.74 -15.63
CA VAL A 133 -10.33 4.51 -16.70
C VAL A 133 -11.83 4.61 -16.42
N GLY A 134 -12.39 5.75 -16.76
CA GLY A 134 -13.81 6.00 -16.63
C GLY A 134 -14.38 6.72 -17.84
N ILE A 135 -15.71 6.70 -17.92
CA ILE A 135 -16.48 7.45 -18.89
C ILE A 135 -17.26 8.52 -18.13
N VAL A 136 -17.25 9.74 -18.66
CA VAL A 136 -18.08 10.83 -18.13
C VAL A 136 -19.53 10.58 -18.54
N GLU A 137 -20.46 10.64 -17.58
CA GLU A 137 -21.89 10.47 -17.78
C GLU A 137 -22.69 11.65 -17.22
N TYR A 138 -23.95 11.73 -17.61
CA TYR A 138 -24.88 12.70 -17.07
C TYR A 138 -25.19 12.36 -15.60
N ASP A 139 -25.38 13.37 -14.75
CA ASP A 139 -26.02 13.17 -13.46
C ASP A 139 -27.52 12.90 -13.68
N GLU A 140 -27.94 11.65 -13.50
CA GLU A 140 -29.33 11.23 -13.69
C GLU A 140 -30.30 11.98 -12.76
N ARG A 141 -29.83 12.46 -11.60
CA ARG A 141 -30.63 13.27 -10.66
C ARG A 141 -30.91 14.67 -11.22
N ARG A 142 -30.12 15.11 -12.21
CA ARG A 142 -30.22 16.40 -12.88
C ARG A 142 -30.74 16.29 -14.32
N LEU A 143 -31.27 15.12 -14.69
CA LEU A 143 -32.01 14.94 -15.93
C LEU A 143 -33.45 15.41 -15.74
N SER A 144 -33.92 16.17 -16.73
CA SER A 144 -35.28 16.69 -16.78
C SER A 144 -35.90 16.34 -18.13
N TYR A 145 -37.07 15.72 -18.10
CA TYR A 145 -37.82 15.35 -19.30
C TYR A 145 -38.92 16.38 -19.56
N ILE A 146 -38.94 16.90 -20.78
CA ILE A 146 -40.03 17.77 -21.26
C ILE A 146 -41.01 16.86 -22.02
N THR A 147 -42.19 16.66 -21.46
CA THR A 147 -43.24 15.81 -22.02
C THR A 147 -44.40 16.64 -22.55
N SER A 148 -45.16 16.08 -23.49
CA SER A 148 -46.46 16.65 -23.83
C SER A 148 -47.49 16.38 -22.73
N ARG A 149 -48.26 17.39 -22.36
CA ARG A 149 -49.41 17.27 -21.44
C ARG A 149 -50.72 16.98 -22.17
N VAL A 150 -50.77 17.25 -23.48
CA VAL A 150 -51.96 17.05 -24.31
C VAL A 150 -51.59 16.27 -25.57
N PRO A 151 -52.48 15.40 -26.07
CA PRO A 151 -52.32 14.84 -27.39
C PRO A 151 -52.46 15.94 -28.45
N GLY A 152 -51.68 15.89 -29.53
CA GLY A 152 -51.78 16.90 -30.58
C GLY A 152 -50.64 16.87 -31.59
N ARG A 153 -50.71 17.77 -32.56
CA ARG A 153 -49.65 17.96 -33.56
C ARG A 153 -48.70 19.06 -33.13
N VAL A 154 -47.40 18.79 -33.15
CA VAL A 154 -46.37 19.81 -32.96
C VAL A 154 -46.39 20.76 -34.15
N ASP A 155 -46.74 22.01 -33.92
CA ASP A 155 -46.85 23.02 -34.98
C ASP A 155 -45.54 23.79 -35.15
N LYS A 156 -44.91 24.17 -34.03
CA LYS A 156 -43.65 24.91 -34.04
C LYS A 156 -42.73 24.48 -32.90
N LEU A 157 -41.43 24.35 -33.19
CA LEU A 157 -40.39 24.10 -32.19
C LEU A 157 -39.53 25.35 -32.02
N PHE A 158 -39.42 25.85 -30.80
CA PHE A 158 -38.52 26.95 -30.47
C PHE A 158 -37.08 26.45 -30.25
N VAL A 159 -36.94 25.20 -29.82
CA VAL A 159 -35.67 24.51 -29.64
C VAL A 159 -35.46 23.54 -30.80
N SER A 160 -34.52 23.86 -31.68
CA SER A 160 -34.41 23.20 -33.00
C SER A 160 -33.35 22.11 -33.05
N PHE A 161 -32.34 22.09 -32.17
CA PHE A 161 -31.24 21.11 -32.20
C PHE A 161 -30.80 20.64 -30.80
N THR A 162 -30.17 19.46 -30.75
CA THR A 162 -29.53 18.93 -29.54
C THR A 162 -28.25 19.71 -29.23
N GLY A 163 -28.02 20.01 -27.96
CA GLY A 163 -26.91 20.85 -27.48
C GLY A 163 -27.30 22.31 -27.22
N GLN A 164 -28.52 22.73 -27.59
CA GLN A 164 -29.02 24.06 -27.27
C GLN A 164 -29.29 24.19 -25.75
N PRO A 165 -28.80 25.25 -25.08
CA PRO A 165 -29.16 25.54 -23.69
C PRO A 165 -30.59 26.09 -23.62
N VAL A 166 -31.31 25.72 -22.55
CA VAL A 166 -32.70 26.12 -22.29
C VAL A 166 -32.82 26.57 -20.85
N ALA A 167 -33.48 27.70 -20.61
CA ALA A 167 -33.76 28.22 -19.28
C ALA A 167 -35.04 27.63 -18.69
N LYS A 168 -35.16 27.63 -17.35
CA LYS A 168 -36.40 27.24 -16.67
C LYS A 168 -37.53 28.20 -17.07
N GLY A 169 -38.66 27.66 -17.53
CA GLY A 169 -39.81 28.42 -18.00
C GLY A 169 -39.68 28.94 -19.44
N GLU A 170 -38.63 28.58 -20.17
CA GLU A 170 -38.52 28.92 -21.59
C GLU A 170 -39.52 28.11 -22.43
N ARG A 171 -40.08 28.73 -23.48
CA ARG A 171 -40.99 28.09 -24.42
C ARG A 171 -40.20 27.16 -25.33
N VAL A 172 -40.57 25.87 -25.38
CA VAL A 172 -39.81 24.87 -26.16
C VAL A 172 -40.57 24.37 -27.39
N ALA A 173 -41.89 24.21 -27.28
CA ALA A 173 -42.74 23.73 -28.36
C ALA A 173 -44.13 24.34 -28.29
N LEU A 174 -44.76 24.45 -29.46
CA LEU A 174 -46.16 24.83 -29.63
C LEU A 174 -46.92 23.63 -30.20
N ILE A 175 -47.92 23.14 -29.47
CA ILE A 175 -48.69 21.96 -29.82
C ILE A 175 -50.12 22.38 -30.12
N TYR A 176 -50.59 22.07 -31.34
CA TYR A 176 -52.00 22.16 -31.69
C TYR A 176 -52.71 20.90 -31.22
N SER A 177 -53.68 21.04 -30.31
CA SER A 177 -54.45 19.90 -29.77
C SER A 177 -55.94 20.08 -30.07
N PRO A 178 -56.52 19.25 -30.94
CA PRO A 178 -57.96 19.22 -31.15
C PRO A 178 -58.74 18.88 -29.87
N GLU A 179 -58.23 17.95 -29.05
CA GLU A 179 -58.88 17.55 -27.79
C GLU A 179 -58.89 18.67 -26.75
N LEU A 180 -57.86 19.52 -26.75
CA LEU A 180 -57.81 20.70 -25.91
C LEU A 180 -58.91 21.70 -26.30
N VAL A 181 -59.04 21.99 -27.61
CA VAL A 181 -60.06 22.92 -28.12
C VAL A 181 -61.46 22.39 -27.81
N SER A 182 -61.73 21.11 -28.07
CA SER A 182 -63.05 20.53 -27.78
C SER A 182 -63.39 20.56 -26.30
N THR A 183 -62.42 20.26 -25.42
CA THR A 183 -62.64 20.32 -23.96
C THR A 183 -62.88 21.74 -23.46
N GLN A 184 -62.22 22.74 -24.04
CA GLN A 184 -62.47 24.14 -23.71
C GLN A 184 -63.85 24.60 -24.20
N ASP A 185 -64.26 24.22 -25.40
CA ASP A 185 -65.59 24.52 -25.93
C ASP A 185 -66.69 23.85 -25.08
N GLU A 186 -66.47 22.62 -24.60
CA GLU A 186 -67.34 21.93 -23.63
C GLU A 186 -67.47 22.72 -22.31
N LEU A 187 -66.34 23.21 -21.76
CA LEU A 187 -66.36 24.05 -20.56
C LEU A 187 -67.17 25.33 -20.80
N LEU A 188 -66.94 26.02 -21.91
CA LEU A 188 -67.63 27.27 -22.24
C LEU A 188 -69.13 27.05 -22.46
N LEU A 189 -69.52 25.95 -23.10
CA LEU A 189 -70.93 25.57 -23.27
C LEU A 189 -71.58 25.27 -21.92
N ALA A 190 -70.92 24.50 -21.05
CA ALA A 190 -71.42 24.16 -19.73
C ALA A 190 -71.59 25.41 -18.84
N VAL A 191 -70.64 26.35 -18.89
CA VAL A 191 -70.75 27.63 -18.16
C VAL A 191 -71.93 28.47 -18.69
N LYS A 192 -72.11 28.57 -20.01
CA LYS A 192 -73.25 29.28 -20.61
C LYS A 192 -74.59 28.64 -20.22
N ALA A 193 -74.66 27.31 -20.23
CA ALA A 193 -75.86 26.58 -19.78
C ALA A 193 -76.16 26.86 -18.31
N ALA A 194 -75.17 26.78 -17.43
CA ALA A 194 -75.33 27.07 -16.00
C ALA A 194 -75.76 28.52 -15.74
N GLN A 195 -75.23 29.49 -16.50
CA GLN A 195 -75.64 30.89 -16.41
C GLN A 195 -77.08 31.12 -16.89
N ALA A 196 -77.49 30.46 -17.99
CA ALA A 196 -78.86 30.53 -18.50
C ALA A 196 -79.86 29.89 -17.53
N THR A 197 -79.52 28.76 -16.91
CA THR A 197 -80.33 28.13 -15.85
C THR A 197 -80.47 29.04 -14.63
N SER A 198 -79.38 29.72 -14.23
CA SER A 198 -79.38 30.66 -13.09
C SER A 198 -80.29 31.88 -13.29
N GLN A 199 -80.63 32.23 -14.54
CA GLN A 199 -81.55 33.30 -14.88
C GLN A 199 -83.01 32.83 -15.04
N SER A 200 -83.26 31.52 -14.97
CA SER A 200 -84.58 30.92 -15.17
C SER A 200 -85.28 30.63 -13.83
N PRO A 201 -86.58 30.95 -13.65
CA PRO A 201 -87.30 30.79 -12.38
C PRO A 201 -87.62 29.33 -11.99
N ILE A 202 -87.14 28.33 -12.74
CA ILE A 202 -87.35 26.90 -12.48
C ILE A 202 -86.13 26.35 -11.74
N LYS A 203 -86.34 25.76 -10.55
CA LYS A 203 -85.33 25.19 -9.64
C LYS A 203 -84.18 24.49 -10.38
N ASN A 204 -82.95 24.93 -10.05
CA ASN A 204 -81.66 24.41 -10.53
C ASN A 204 -81.60 22.89 -10.58
N ASN A 205 -81.20 22.34 -11.73
CA ASN A 205 -80.86 20.93 -11.85
C ASN A 205 -79.48 20.70 -11.22
N PRO A 206 -79.28 19.75 -10.29
CA PRO A 206 -78.00 19.52 -9.61
C PRO A 206 -76.84 19.14 -10.56
N SER A 207 -77.17 18.73 -11.79
CA SER A 207 -76.24 18.30 -12.83
C SER A 207 -75.47 19.43 -13.53
N ASP A 208 -75.91 20.69 -13.43
CA ASP A 208 -75.27 21.77 -14.21
C ASP A 208 -73.89 22.15 -13.64
N GLY A 209 -73.74 22.08 -12.32
CA GLY A 209 -72.45 22.29 -11.65
C GLY A 209 -71.48 21.12 -11.83
N THR A 210 -71.99 19.90 -12.02
CA THR A 210 -71.13 18.71 -12.17
C THR A 210 -70.43 18.68 -13.53
N LEU A 211 -71.08 19.20 -14.59
CA LEU A 211 -70.49 19.29 -15.93
C LEU A 211 -69.35 20.31 -16.00
N VAL A 212 -69.54 21.50 -15.40
CA VAL A 212 -68.49 22.53 -15.33
C VAL A 212 -67.28 21.98 -14.56
N GLU A 213 -67.50 21.35 -13.40
CA GLU A 213 -66.41 20.78 -12.61
C GLU A 213 -65.73 19.60 -13.31
N ALA A 214 -66.44 18.78 -14.09
CA ALA A 214 -65.84 17.71 -14.87
C ALA A 214 -64.91 18.24 -15.97
N ALA A 215 -65.33 19.28 -16.70
CA ALA A 215 -64.51 19.93 -17.72
C ALA A 215 -63.29 20.62 -17.10
N LYS A 216 -63.48 21.36 -15.99
CA LYS A 216 -62.35 21.94 -15.23
C LYS A 216 -61.36 20.89 -14.75
N ARG A 217 -61.86 19.76 -14.23
CA ARG A 217 -61.00 18.66 -13.77
C ARG A 217 -60.16 18.09 -14.91
N ARG A 218 -60.72 17.94 -16.12
CA ARG A 218 -59.97 17.48 -17.30
C ARG A 218 -58.85 18.47 -17.68
N LEU A 219 -59.14 19.77 -17.71
CA LEU A 219 -58.12 20.79 -18.00
C LEU A 219 -57.02 20.85 -16.92
N ARG A 220 -57.38 20.67 -15.64
CA ARG A 220 -56.40 20.58 -14.54
C ARG A 220 -55.46 19.38 -14.66
N LEU A 221 -55.95 18.24 -15.18
CA LEU A 221 -55.09 17.06 -15.42
C LEU A 221 -53.99 17.34 -16.46
N TRP A 222 -54.27 18.23 -17.41
CA TRP A 222 -53.29 18.70 -18.39
C TRP A 222 -52.41 19.86 -17.88
N ASP A 223 -52.35 20.06 -16.56
CA ASP A 223 -51.60 21.12 -15.88
C ASP A 223 -52.00 22.55 -16.29
N ILE A 224 -53.22 22.74 -16.82
CA ILE A 224 -53.75 24.08 -17.06
C ILE A 224 -54.11 24.68 -15.70
N THR A 225 -53.48 25.81 -15.38
CA THR A 225 -53.67 26.51 -14.10
C THR A 225 -55.09 27.05 -13.96
N GLU A 226 -55.58 27.19 -12.72
CA GLU A 226 -56.93 27.75 -12.50
C GLU A 226 -57.05 29.19 -13.04
N GLU A 227 -55.95 29.94 -13.00
CA GLU A 227 -55.85 31.29 -13.57
C GLU A 227 -56.08 31.29 -15.09
N GLN A 228 -55.51 30.30 -15.80
CA GLN A 228 -55.74 30.11 -17.23
C GLN A 228 -57.18 29.68 -17.51
N ILE A 229 -57.73 28.76 -16.70
CA ILE A 229 -59.13 28.32 -16.82
C ILE A 229 -60.10 29.51 -16.64
N GLU A 230 -59.89 30.33 -15.61
CA GLU A 230 -60.69 31.54 -15.40
C GLU A 230 -60.56 32.53 -16.54
N THR A 231 -59.36 32.66 -17.10
CA THR A 231 -59.12 33.53 -18.25
C THR A 231 -59.91 33.05 -19.47
N ILE A 232 -59.93 31.75 -19.74
CA ILE A 232 -60.74 31.13 -20.82
C ILE A 232 -62.23 31.42 -20.60
N ILE A 233 -62.72 31.26 -19.36
CA ILE A 233 -64.12 31.56 -19.01
C ILE A 233 -64.46 33.05 -19.21
N LYS A 234 -63.55 33.95 -18.80
CA LYS A 234 -63.72 35.41 -18.93
C LYS A 234 -63.68 35.88 -20.39
N THR A 235 -62.75 35.34 -21.20
CA THR A 235 -62.59 35.72 -22.61
C THR A 235 -63.63 35.06 -23.51
N GLY A 236 -64.16 33.90 -23.10
CA GLY A 236 -65.14 33.12 -23.86
C GLY A 236 -64.58 32.55 -25.17
N LYS A 237 -63.26 32.43 -25.29
CA LYS A 237 -62.56 31.94 -26.49
C LYS A 237 -61.70 30.74 -26.15
N SER A 238 -61.76 29.70 -26.99
CA SER A 238 -60.88 28.55 -26.92
C SER A 238 -59.53 28.84 -27.57
N GLU A 239 -58.46 28.46 -26.86
CA GLU A 239 -57.08 28.53 -27.31
C GLU A 239 -56.73 27.28 -28.12
N LYS A 240 -56.24 27.49 -29.34
CA LYS A 240 -55.90 26.40 -30.28
C LYS A 240 -54.58 25.71 -29.95
N TYR A 241 -53.68 26.42 -29.29
CA TYR A 241 -52.31 25.98 -29.09
C TYR A 241 -51.96 25.89 -27.61
N MET A 242 -51.32 24.80 -27.23
CA MET A 242 -50.65 24.64 -25.96
C MET A 242 -49.17 24.99 -26.12
N THR A 243 -48.67 25.90 -25.30
CA THR A 243 -47.23 26.16 -25.21
C THR A 243 -46.62 25.25 -24.15
N VAL A 244 -45.64 24.44 -24.56
CA VAL A 244 -44.87 23.62 -23.64
C VAL A 244 -43.67 24.44 -23.14
N TYR A 245 -43.46 24.41 -21.83
CA TYR A 245 -42.37 25.12 -21.15
C TYR A 245 -41.35 24.14 -20.57
N SER A 246 -40.10 24.57 -20.44
CA SER A 246 -39.08 23.77 -19.76
C SER A 246 -39.25 23.82 -18.23
N PRO A 247 -39.33 22.69 -17.52
CA PRO A 247 -39.48 22.67 -16.06
C PRO A 247 -38.15 22.96 -15.32
N ALA A 248 -37.00 22.82 -15.99
CA ALA A 248 -35.68 23.08 -15.44
C ALA A 248 -34.76 23.75 -16.47
N ALA A 249 -33.68 24.38 -16.00
CA ALA A 249 -32.62 24.88 -16.86
C ALA A 249 -31.63 23.75 -17.19
N GLY A 250 -31.13 23.68 -18.42
CA GLY A 250 -30.18 22.67 -18.84
C GLY A 250 -29.90 22.68 -20.33
N ILE A 251 -29.05 21.76 -20.78
CA ILE A 251 -28.71 21.57 -22.19
C ILE A 251 -29.54 20.42 -22.74
N VAL A 252 -30.08 20.58 -23.95
CA VAL A 252 -30.90 19.56 -24.63
C VAL A 252 -30.00 18.41 -25.06
N THR A 253 -30.14 17.25 -24.44
CA THR A 253 -29.32 16.05 -24.76
C THR A 253 -29.96 15.22 -25.86
N GLU A 254 -31.29 15.17 -25.89
CA GLU A 254 -32.05 14.37 -26.85
C GLU A 254 -33.29 15.12 -27.31
N LYS A 255 -33.59 15.04 -28.61
CA LYS A 255 -34.81 15.58 -29.23
C LYS A 255 -35.51 14.44 -29.96
N LYS A 256 -36.73 14.07 -29.51
CA LYS A 256 -37.51 12.97 -30.08
C LYS A 256 -38.61 13.41 -31.05
N VAL A 257 -38.76 14.71 -31.25
CA VAL A 257 -39.87 15.28 -32.01
C VAL A 257 -39.38 16.25 -33.08
N LEU A 258 -40.09 16.26 -34.22
CA LEU A 258 -39.93 17.20 -35.31
C LEU A 258 -41.24 17.97 -35.50
N GLU A 259 -41.15 19.13 -36.14
CA GLU A 259 -42.35 19.88 -36.53
C GLU A 259 -43.22 19.05 -37.46
N GLY A 260 -44.54 19.07 -37.24
CA GLY A 260 -45.52 18.25 -37.95
C GLY A 260 -45.81 16.89 -37.30
N ASN A 261 -44.97 16.40 -36.37
CA ASN A 261 -45.23 15.14 -35.69
C ASN A 261 -46.47 15.22 -34.80
N TYR A 262 -47.23 14.12 -34.74
CA TYR A 262 -48.25 13.94 -33.71
C TYR A 262 -47.61 13.37 -32.45
N VAL A 263 -48.01 13.87 -31.29
CA VAL A 263 -47.52 13.45 -29.98
C VAL A 263 -48.69 13.07 -29.09
N GLU A 264 -48.47 12.06 -28.26
CA GLU A 264 -49.43 11.59 -27.28
C GLU A 264 -49.18 12.25 -25.91
N GLU A 265 -50.19 12.19 -25.03
CA GLU A 265 -50.02 12.61 -23.64
C GLU A 265 -48.93 11.78 -22.95
N GLY A 266 -48.00 12.45 -22.27
CA GLY A 266 -46.85 11.81 -21.61
C GLY A 266 -45.67 11.50 -22.54
N MET A 267 -45.81 11.69 -23.86
CA MET A 267 -44.69 11.49 -24.80
C MET A 267 -43.56 12.48 -24.51
N LYS A 268 -42.33 11.97 -24.38
CA LYS A 268 -41.11 12.79 -24.20
C LYS A 268 -40.79 13.53 -25.49
N LEU A 269 -40.77 14.85 -25.44
CA LEU A 269 -40.38 15.73 -26.54
C LEU A 269 -38.88 15.96 -26.54
N TYR A 270 -38.35 16.34 -25.37
CA TYR A 270 -36.94 16.63 -25.15
C TYR A 270 -36.44 16.02 -23.84
N THR A 271 -35.15 15.68 -23.83
CA THR A 271 -34.39 15.41 -22.61
C THR A 271 -33.41 16.56 -22.41
N THR A 272 -33.38 17.09 -21.19
CA THR A 272 -32.47 18.17 -20.78
C THR A 272 -31.61 17.70 -19.62
N ALA A 273 -30.35 18.13 -19.59
CA ALA A 273 -29.41 17.81 -18.52
C ALA A 273 -28.69 19.08 -18.04
N ASP A 274 -28.60 19.25 -16.73
CA ASP A 274 -27.68 20.23 -16.15
C ASP A 274 -26.27 19.59 -16.05
N LEU A 275 -25.33 20.13 -16.83
CA LEU A 275 -23.95 19.64 -16.94
C LEU A 275 -22.98 20.31 -15.96
N SER A 276 -23.48 21.13 -15.03
CA SER A 276 -22.63 21.80 -14.02
C SER A 276 -21.96 20.81 -13.07
N VAL A 277 -22.58 19.64 -12.88
CA VAL A 277 -22.01 18.48 -12.20
C VAL A 277 -22.17 17.29 -13.13
N VAL A 278 -21.09 16.56 -13.36
CA VAL A 278 -21.09 15.35 -14.17
C VAL A 278 -20.62 14.18 -13.35
N TRP A 279 -21.06 12.98 -13.71
CA TRP A 279 -20.55 11.76 -13.13
C TRP A 279 -19.39 11.23 -13.96
N MET A 280 -18.43 10.60 -13.30
CA MET A 280 -17.52 9.68 -13.97
C MET A 280 -17.81 8.29 -13.44
N GLN A 281 -18.11 7.37 -14.36
CA GLN A 281 -18.20 5.95 -14.08
C GLN A 281 -16.84 5.30 -14.35
N ALA A 282 -16.10 5.03 -13.27
CA ALA A 282 -14.83 4.34 -13.30
C ALA A 282 -15.04 2.83 -13.17
N ARG A 283 -14.25 2.05 -13.92
CA ARG A 283 -14.29 0.57 -13.85
C ARG A 283 -13.12 0.06 -13.03
N VAL A 284 -13.39 -0.38 -11.80
CA VAL A 284 -12.35 -0.84 -10.88
C VAL A 284 -12.34 -2.36 -10.84
N TYR A 285 -11.15 -2.97 -10.82
CA TYR A 285 -11.03 -4.42 -10.70
C TYR A 285 -11.46 -4.94 -9.32
N GLU A 286 -11.98 -6.18 -9.31
CA GLU A 286 -12.52 -6.85 -8.11
C GLU A 286 -11.51 -6.96 -6.96
N ASP A 287 -10.21 -7.13 -7.24
CA ASP A 287 -9.14 -7.22 -6.23
C ASP A 287 -8.79 -5.87 -5.58
N GLU A 288 -9.09 -4.78 -6.28
CA GLU A 288 -8.78 -3.41 -5.84
C GLU A 288 -9.93 -2.76 -5.05
N ILE A 289 -11.16 -3.28 -5.17
CA ILE A 289 -12.37 -2.68 -4.56
C ILE A 289 -12.28 -2.55 -3.04
N SER A 290 -11.57 -3.47 -2.37
CA SER A 290 -11.40 -3.47 -0.91
C SER A 290 -10.69 -2.22 -0.36
N TRP A 291 -9.95 -1.52 -1.22
CA TRP A 291 -9.23 -0.29 -0.87
C TRP A 291 -10.04 0.98 -1.12
N ILE A 292 -11.10 0.88 -1.93
CA ILE A 292 -11.95 2.01 -2.30
C ILE A 292 -13.09 2.17 -1.29
N LYS A 293 -13.27 3.40 -0.82
CA LYS A 293 -14.31 3.77 0.14
C LYS A 293 -15.08 5.00 -0.36
N LEU A 294 -16.34 5.09 0.06
CA LEU A 294 -17.17 6.26 -0.19
C LEU A 294 -16.52 7.53 0.38
N GLY A 295 -16.62 8.64 -0.34
CA GLY A 295 -16.04 9.94 0.03
C GLY A 295 -14.53 10.07 -0.22
N GLN A 296 -13.86 9.08 -0.79
CA GLN A 296 -12.47 9.23 -1.20
C GLN A 296 -12.35 10.21 -2.36
N ALA A 297 -11.31 11.05 -2.32
CA ALA A 297 -11.01 11.94 -3.41
C ALA A 297 -10.34 11.21 -4.58
N VAL A 298 -10.67 11.64 -5.79
CA VAL A 298 -10.20 11.08 -7.04
C VAL A 298 -9.65 12.19 -7.92
N GLU A 299 -8.45 11.98 -8.43
CA GLU A 299 -7.84 12.86 -9.42
C GLU A 299 -8.18 12.37 -10.80
N ILE A 300 -8.80 13.24 -11.59
CA ILE A 300 -9.31 12.91 -12.91
C ILE A 300 -8.58 13.77 -13.93
N THR A 301 -8.07 13.11 -14.95
CA THR A 301 -7.38 13.75 -16.07
C THR A 301 -8.05 13.32 -17.36
N SER A 302 -8.16 14.23 -18.32
CA SER A 302 -8.73 13.93 -19.64
C SER A 302 -7.65 14.08 -20.70
N THR A 303 -7.66 13.20 -21.69
CA THR A 303 -6.78 13.33 -22.87
C THR A 303 -7.03 14.63 -23.62
N ALA A 304 -8.24 15.18 -23.53
CA ALA A 304 -8.58 16.47 -24.14
C ALA A 304 -7.94 17.67 -23.42
N TYR A 305 -7.63 17.54 -22.13
CA TYR A 305 -7.07 18.60 -21.28
C TYR A 305 -5.99 18.04 -20.36
N PRO A 306 -4.80 17.68 -20.89
CA PRO A 306 -3.76 17.00 -20.12
C PRO A 306 -3.19 17.84 -18.98
N ASP A 307 -3.20 19.17 -19.11
CA ASP A 307 -2.67 20.10 -18.10
C ASP A 307 -3.70 20.46 -17.00
N GLN A 308 -4.95 19.98 -17.11
CA GLN A 308 -6.01 20.25 -16.14
C GLN A 308 -6.37 18.99 -15.35
N VAL A 309 -6.23 19.08 -14.04
CA VAL A 309 -6.68 18.05 -13.11
C VAL A 309 -8.07 18.44 -12.60
N PHE A 310 -9.04 17.56 -12.84
CA PHE A 310 -10.38 17.67 -12.29
C PHE A 310 -10.43 16.87 -11.00
N ALA A 311 -11.01 17.49 -9.97
CA ALA A 311 -11.22 16.85 -8.69
C ALA A 311 -12.63 16.24 -8.66
N GLY A 312 -12.73 15.02 -8.14
CA GLY A 312 -14.01 14.38 -7.85
C GLY A 312 -13.97 13.59 -6.56
N GLU A 313 -15.15 13.20 -6.08
CA GLU A 313 -15.31 12.38 -4.87
C GLU A 313 -16.10 11.12 -5.19
N VAL A 314 -15.69 9.98 -4.64
CA VAL A 314 -16.41 8.70 -4.80
C VAL A 314 -17.77 8.81 -4.12
N SER A 315 -18.83 8.88 -4.93
CA SER A 315 -20.20 9.08 -4.45
C SER A 315 -20.96 7.77 -4.31
N PHE A 316 -20.64 6.76 -5.13
CA PHE A 316 -21.32 5.47 -5.12
C PHE A 316 -20.40 4.34 -5.61
N ILE A 317 -20.55 3.17 -5.01
CA ILE A 317 -19.87 1.93 -5.40
C ILE A 317 -20.94 0.90 -5.70
N ALA A 318 -20.92 0.31 -6.89
CA ALA A 318 -21.92 -0.66 -7.30
C ALA A 318 -21.87 -1.93 -6.42
N TYR A 319 -23.05 -2.48 -6.12
CA TYR A 319 -23.20 -3.75 -5.38
C TYR A 319 -23.07 -4.99 -6.26
N VAL A 320 -22.90 -4.80 -7.57
CA VAL A 320 -22.83 -5.88 -8.57
C VAL A 320 -21.51 -5.77 -9.31
N VAL A 321 -20.86 -6.91 -9.51
CA VAL A 321 -19.68 -7.05 -10.36
C VAL A 321 -20.15 -7.40 -11.76
N ASP A 322 -19.62 -6.73 -12.79
CA ASP A 322 -19.85 -7.15 -14.17
C ASP A 322 -19.12 -8.48 -14.44
N PRO A 323 -19.84 -9.58 -14.72
CA PRO A 323 -19.23 -10.90 -14.92
C PRO A 323 -18.35 -10.98 -16.18
N LYS A 324 -18.54 -10.08 -17.15
CA LYS A 324 -17.77 -10.07 -18.41
C LYS A 324 -16.39 -9.43 -18.22
N THR A 325 -16.35 -8.32 -17.49
CA THR A 325 -15.12 -7.53 -17.29
C THR A 325 -14.46 -7.80 -15.94
N ARG A 326 -15.17 -8.44 -15.00
CA ARG A 326 -14.79 -8.60 -13.58
C ARG A 326 -14.43 -7.26 -12.93
N THR A 327 -15.19 -6.22 -13.29
CA THR A 327 -15.05 -4.88 -12.71
C THR A 327 -16.30 -4.48 -11.96
N VAL A 328 -16.10 -3.60 -10.99
CA VAL A 328 -17.15 -2.92 -10.23
C VAL A 328 -17.20 -1.48 -10.71
N ASP A 329 -18.40 -1.01 -11.03
CA ASP A 329 -18.62 0.38 -11.39
C ASP A 329 -18.56 1.27 -10.14
N VAL A 330 -17.63 2.22 -10.16
CA VAL A 330 -17.45 3.23 -9.11
C VAL A 330 -17.81 4.58 -9.70
N ARG A 331 -18.80 5.24 -9.12
CA ARG A 331 -19.25 6.57 -9.55
C ARG A 331 -18.54 7.65 -8.74
N VAL A 332 -18.07 8.66 -9.45
CA VAL A 332 -17.38 9.81 -8.91
C VAL A 332 -18.09 11.07 -9.34
N ASP A 333 -18.46 11.92 -8.39
CA ASP A 333 -19.12 13.21 -8.66
C ASP A 333 -18.03 14.25 -8.97
N ILE A 334 -18.16 14.93 -10.11
CA ILE A 334 -17.18 15.91 -10.62
C ILE A 334 -17.85 17.26 -10.83
N GLN A 335 -17.28 18.31 -10.25
CA GLN A 335 -17.70 19.69 -10.49
C GLN A 335 -17.21 20.15 -11.88
N ASN A 336 -18.12 20.63 -12.72
CA ASN A 336 -17.86 21.02 -14.11
C ASN A 336 -18.47 22.40 -14.46
N PRO A 337 -18.05 23.48 -13.77
CA PRO A 337 -18.63 24.82 -13.97
C PRO A 337 -18.39 25.39 -15.38
N ASP A 338 -17.26 25.03 -16.01
CA ASP A 338 -16.90 25.50 -17.36
C ASP A 338 -17.49 24.63 -18.48
N PHE A 339 -18.26 23.59 -18.16
CA PHE A 339 -18.79 22.60 -19.13
C PHE A 339 -17.72 21.96 -20.03
N LYS A 340 -16.47 21.86 -19.54
CA LYS A 340 -15.33 21.31 -20.29
C LYS A 340 -15.45 19.81 -20.47
N LEU A 341 -15.81 19.12 -19.39
CA LEU A 341 -16.07 17.68 -19.41
C LEU A 341 -17.44 17.45 -20.04
N LYS A 342 -17.45 16.73 -21.15
CA LYS A 342 -18.67 16.37 -21.87
C LYS A 342 -18.99 14.91 -21.61
N PRO A 343 -20.26 14.55 -21.37
CA PRO A 343 -20.68 13.16 -21.29
C PRO A 343 -20.27 12.37 -22.55
N GLY A 344 -19.81 11.14 -22.36
CA GLY A 344 -19.19 10.30 -23.36
C GLY A 344 -17.66 10.44 -23.48
N MET A 345 -17.03 11.40 -22.80
CA MET A 345 -15.56 11.51 -22.79
C MET A 345 -14.92 10.41 -21.95
N TYR A 346 -13.79 9.90 -22.43
CA TYR A 346 -12.91 9.05 -21.63
C TYR A 346 -12.02 9.90 -20.72
N VAL A 347 -11.86 9.45 -19.49
CA VAL A 347 -11.02 10.08 -18.48
C VAL A 347 -10.21 9.04 -17.73
N HIS A 348 -9.02 9.43 -17.29
CA HIS A 348 -8.17 8.64 -16.42
C HIS A 348 -8.38 9.10 -15.00
N ALA A 349 -8.66 8.15 -14.10
CA ALA A 349 -8.82 8.41 -12.68
C ALA A 349 -7.68 7.77 -11.90
N THR A 350 -7.07 8.55 -11.03
CA THR A 350 -6.07 8.09 -10.08
C THR A 350 -6.61 8.29 -8.67
N ILE A 351 -6.78 7.18 -7.96
CA ILE A 351 -7.20 7.17 -6.55
C ILE A 351 -5.96 6.89 -5.71
N ARG A 352 -5.66 7.77 -4.76
CA ARG A 352 -4.52 7.63 -3.86
C ARG A 352 -5.01 7.25 -2.46
N ILE A 353 -4.62 6.07 -1.99
CA ILE A 353 -4.97 5.57 -0.66
C ILE A 353 -3.73 5.58 0.24
N PRO A 354 -3.76 6.22 1.42
CA PRO A 354 -2.64 6.18 2.34
C PRO A 354 -2.44 4.77 2.89
N ALA A 355 -1.18 4.33 3.00
CA ALA A 355 -0.85 3.05 3.62
C ALA A 355 -1.01 3.09 5.16
N GLY A 356 -0.81 4.27 5.77
CA GLY A 356 -1.06 4.51 7.20
C GLY A 356 -2.40 5.20 7.44
N LYS A 357 -2.83 5.30 8.70
CA LYS A 357 -4.06 6.02 9.04
C LYS A 357 -3.87 7.52 8.84
N VAL A 358 -4.85 8.15 8.18
CA VAL A 358 -4.98 9.61 8.05
C VAL A 358 -6.27 10.00 8.74
N GLU A 359 -6.15 10.77 9.82
CA GLU A 359 -7.29 11.26 10.60
C GLU A 359 -7.30 12.78 10.57
N GLU A 360 -8.45 13.38 10.27
CA GLU A 360 -8.63 14.83 10.37
C GLU A 360 -8.62 15.21 11.85
N VAL A 361 -7.82 16.21 12.22
CA VAL A 361 -7.64 16.62 13.62
C VAL A 361 -7.99 18.09 13.80
N ASP A 362 -8.81 18.37 14.81
CA ASP A 362 -9.18 19.73 15.19
C ASP A 362 -7.99 20.47 15.83
N GLU A 363 -8.02 21.81 15.82
CA GLU A 363 -6.93 22.65 16.36
C GLU A 363 -6.57 22.33 17.82
N ALA A 364 -7.56 21.97 18.64
CA ALA A 364 -7.35 21.57 20.02
C ALA A 364 -6.62 20.23 20.15
N GLN A 365 -6.97 19.25 19.31
CA GLN A 365 -6.33 17.93 19.29
C GLN A 365 -4.89 18.03 18.77
N ALA A 366 -4.67 18.82 17.72
CA ALA A 366 -3.35 19.04 17.12
C ALA A 366 -2.33 19.65 18.11
N LYS A 367 -2.75 20.62 18.94
CA LYS A 367 -1.89 21.19 20.01
C LYS A 367 -1.52 20.15 21.07
N THR A 368 -2.42 19.23 21.37
CA THR A 368 -2.21 18.18 22.38
C THR A 368 -1.29 17.07 21.85
N LEU A 369 -1.44 16.72 20.56
CA LEU A 369 -0.57 15.76 19.85
C LEU A 369 0.86 16.29 19.67
N ALA A 370 1.01 17.56 19.26
CA ALA A 370 2.33 18.21 19.18
C ALA A 370 3.01 18.33 20.56
N ALA A 371 2.25 18.43 21.64
CA ALA A 371 2.78 18.41 23.01
C ALA A 371 3.15 16.99 23.49
N SER A 372 2.59 15.93 22.91
CA SER A 372 2.89 14.52 23.25
C SER A 372 4.12 13.95 22.55
N GLU A 373 4.54 14.55 21.42
CA GLU A 373 5.82 14.23 20.75
C GLU A 373 7.00 14.98 21.39
N GLY A 374 6.72 15.96 22.25
CA GLY A 374 7.69 16.66 23.08
C GLY A 374 7.97 15.88 24.35
N ALA A 375 9.21 15.40 24.51
CA ALA A 375 9.68 14.63 25.65
C ALA A 375 9.15 15.15 27.01
N LYS A 376 8.53 14.26 27.77
CA LYS A 376 8.03 14.55 29.12
C LYS A 376 9.21 14.97 30.00
N THR A 377 9.23 16.24 30.40
CA THR A 377 10.30 16.80 31.23
C THR A 377 10.16 16.24 32.64
N MET A 378 11.02 15.29 33.01
CA MET A 378 11.02 14.72 34.35
C MET A 378 12.19 15.33 35.14
N TYR A 379 11.91 15.86 36.32
CA TYR A 379 12.89 16.51 37.17
C TYR A 379 13.54 15.45 38.06
N GLN A 380 14.87 15.32 38.02
CA GLN A 380 15.61 14.31 38.78
C GLN A 380 16.67 14.96 39.67
N CYS A 381 16.83 14.48 40.91
CA CYS A 381 17.85 15.02 41.80
C CYS A 381 19.26 14.52 41.40
N PRO A 382 20.26 15.40 41.24
CA PRO A 382 21.63 14.99 40.87
C PRO A 382 22.31 14.11 41.93
N MET A 383 21.91 14.24 43.20
CA MET A 383 22.46 13.46 44.31
C MET A 383 21.65 12.19 44.64
N HIS A 384 20.38 12.14 44.25
CA HIS A 384 19.48 11.02 44.53
C HIS A 384 18.75 10.62 43.25
N PRO A 385 19.35 9.76 42.42
CA PRO A 385 18.77 9.36 41.13
C PRO A 385 17.38 8.71 41.25
N GLU A 386 17.01 8.20 42.42
CA GLU A 386 15.70 7.60 42.67
C GLU A 386 14.56 8.62 42.87
N VAL A 387 14.89 9.90 43.10
CA VAL A 387 13.89 10.95 43.34
C VAL A 387 13.61 11.67 42.02
N THR A 388 12.51 11.29 41.38
CA THR A 388 11.99 11.94 40.17
C THR A 388 10.65 12.64 40.45
N SER A 389 10.38 13.74 39.75
CA SER A 389 9.12 14.49 39.85
C SER A 389 8.68 15.03 38.50
N ASP A 390 7.36 15.06 38.28
CA ASP A 390 6.74 15.66 37.08
C ASP A 390 6.63 17.20 37.17
N LYS A 391 7.08 17.79 38.29
CA LYS A 391 7.03 19.24 38.54
C LYS A 391 8.37 19.76 39.08
N PRO A 392 8.73 21.01 38.77
CA PRO A 392 9.92 21.65 39.36
C PRO A 392 9.72 21.80 40.87
N GLY A 393 10.75 21.47 41.65
CA GLY A 393 10.69 21.49 43.11
C GLY A 393 12.02 21.12 43.76
N LYS A 394 12.04 21.15 45.09
CA LYS A 394 13.19 20.72 45.90
C LYS A 394 13.09 19.22 46.18
N CYS A 395 14.22 18.53 46.10
CA CYS A 395 14.33 17.12 46.44
C CYS A 395 13.92 16.89 47.91
N SER A 396 13.03 15.94 48.15
CA SER A 396 12.54 15.58 49.49
C SER A 396 13.61 15.00 50.41
N LYS A 397 14.72 14.50 49.85
CA LYS A 397 15.83 13.92 50.63
C LYS A 397 16.95 14.91 50.94
N CYS A 398 17.28 15.83 50.03
CA CYS A 398 18.44 16.72 50.20
C CYS A 398 18.14 18.21 50.04
N GLY A 399 16.90 18.60 49.75
CA GLY A 399 16.48 20.00 49.65
C GLY A 399 17.04 20.77 48.45
N MET A 400 17.90 20.16 47.63
CA MET A 400 18.43 20.75 46.39
C MET A 400 17.38 20.78 45.29
N GLU A 401 17.49 21.76 44.39
CA GLU A 401 16.59 21.95 43.26
C GLU A 401 16.77 20.80 42.24
N LEU A 402 15.66 20.24 41.76
CA LEU A 402 15.70 19.13 40.82
C LEU A 402 16.08 19.64 39.42
N GLU A 403 17.03 18.97 38.75
CA GLU A 403 17.46 19.34 37.40
C GLU A 403 16.56 18.71 36.34
N ASN A 404 16.37 19.41 35.22
CA ASN A 404 15.54 18.96 34.12
C ASN A 404 16.26 17.85 33.34
N LYS A 405 15.70 16.63 33.39
CA LYS A 405 16.18 15.55 32.53
C LYS A 405 15.11 15.22 31.51
N THR A 406 15.46 15.42 30.25
CA THR A 406 14.62 15.04 29.12
C THR A 406 14.69 13.52 28.97
N VAL A 407 13.72 12.80 29.54
CA VAL A 407 13.67 11.34 29.46
C VAL A 407 12.87 10.96 28.21
N GLN A 408 13.53 10.35 27.22
CA GLN A 408 12.84 9.71 26.10
C GLN A 408 11.98 8.56 26.64
N GLU A 409 10.72 8.53 26.22
CA GLU A 409 9.76 7.52 26.64
C GLU A 409 10.30 6.12 26.32
N LYS A 410 10.45 5.26 27.34
CA LYS A 410 10.92 3.88 27.15
C LYS A 410 9.92 3.16 26.24
N ALA A 411 10.42 2.59 25.14
CA ALA A 411 9.63 1.78 24.21
C ALA A 411 8.76 0.77 24.99
N ALA A 412 7.48 0.65 24.63
CA ALA A 412 6.58 -0.33 25.25
C ALA A 412 7.23 -1.72 25.18
N VAL A 413 7.37 -2.41 26.31
CA VAL A 413 8.01 -3.72 26.37
C VAL A 413 6.91 -4.76 26.51
N VAL A 414 6.80 -5.65 25.52
CA VAL A 414 5.92 -6.81 25.59
C VAL A 414 6.76 -8.01 26.01
N TYR A 415 6.29 -8.69 27.04
CA TYR A 415 6.92 -9.87 27.60
C TYR A 415 6.39 -11.10 26.89
N TRP A 416 7.26 -11.93 26.33
CA TRP A 416 6.85 -13.12 25.58
C TRP A 416 7.58 -14.37 26.09
N CYS A 417 6.94 -15.53 25.90
CA CYS A 417 7.54 -16.81 26.27
C CYS A 417 8.26 -17.46 25.07
N PRO A 418 9.57 -17.79 25.17
CA PRO A 418 10.32 -18.44 24.09
C PRO A 418 9.74 -19.77 23.61
N MET A 419 9.08 -20.52 24.50
CA MET A 419 8.45 -21.82 24.20
C MET A 419 7.04 -21.71 23.62
N HIS A 420 6.34 -20.59 23.88
CA HIS A 420 4.97 -20.39 23.43
C HIS A 420 4.83 -18.95 22.91
N PRO A 421 5.15 -18.72 21.62
CA PRO A 421 5.16 -17.37 21.04
C PRO A 421 3.80 -16.64 21.11
N GLU A 422 2.71 -17.38 21.29
CA GLU A 422 1.34 -16.85 21.45
C GLU A 422 1.09 -16.23 22.83
N VAL A 423 1.89 -16.58 23.85
CA VAL A 423 1.75 -16.04 25.21
C VAL A 423 2.53 -14.74 25.31
N THR A 424 1.80 -13.63 25.25
CA THR A 424 2.34 -12.27 25.41
C THR A 424 1.69 -11.58 26.62
N SER A 425 2.43 -10.73 27.31
CA SER A 425 1.98 -9.99 28.49
C SER A 425 2.56 -8.58 28.48
N ASP A 426 1.77 -7.61 28.91
CA ASP A 426 2.21 -6.21 29.08
C ASP A 426 3.01 -6.02 30.38
N LYS A 427 3.09 -7.05 31.23
CA LYS A 427 3.79 -7.04 32.52
C LYS A 427 4.80 -8.19 32.64
N PRO A 428 5.92 -7.96 33.36
CA PRO A 428 6.83 -9.04 33.71
C PRO A 428 6.10 -10.09 34.56
N GLY A 429 6.31 -11.37 34.24
CA GLY A 429 5.61 -12.47 34.89
C GLY A 429 6.14 -13.82 34.43
N LYS A 430 5.51 -14.89 34.91
CA LYS A 430 5.84 -16.26 34.54
C LYS A 430 4.83 -16.80 33.54
N CYS A 431 5.29 -17.59 32.57
CA CYS A 431 4.42 -18.25 31.60
C CYS A 431 3.53 -19.31 32.28
N GLU A 432 2.20 -19.12 32.20
CA GLU A 432 1.21 -20.04 32.76
C GLU A 432 1.18 -21.40 32.04
N LYS A 433 1.43 -21.42 30.72
CA LYS A 433 1.46 -22.66 29.91
C LYS A 433 2.71 -23.53 30.12
N CYS A 434 3.80 -22.94 30.61
CA CYS A 434 5.13 -23.56 30.65
C CYS A 434 5.53 -24.11 32.02
N GLY A 435 4.69 -23.94 33.03
CA GLY A 435 5.06 -24.27 34.41
C GLY A 435 6.03 -23.27 35.05
N GLY A 436 6.09 -22.01 34.58
CA GLY A 436 6.70 -20.94 35.37
C GLY A 436 8.01 -20.31 34.87
N MET A 437 8.41 -20.51 33.61
CA MET A 437 9.53 -19.76 33.03
C MET A 437 9.23 -18.26 32.95
N GLU A 438 10.21 -17.42 33.29
CA GLU A 438 10.08 -15.96 33.24
C GLU A 438 9.93 -15.46 31.81
N LEU A 439 8.96 -14.60 31.58
CA LEU A 439 8.72 -13.99 30.28
C LEU A 439 9.85 -13.01 29.96
N ILE A 440 10.35 -13.07 28.74
CA ILE A 440 11.47 -12.24 28.30
C ILE A 440 10.93 -10.94 27.72
N ALA A 441 11.49 -9.82 28.18
CA ALA A 441 11.20 -8.49 27.67
C ALA A 441 11.62 -8.35 26.19
N LYS A 442 10.67 -8.08 25.30
CA LYS A 442 10.94 -7.68 23.90
C LYS A 442 10.45 -6.25 23.70
N PRO A 443 11.31 -5.30 23.26
CA PRO A 443 10.86 -3.96 22.95
C PRO A 443 9.89 -4.00 21.76
N VAL A 444 8.70 -3.44 21.93
CA VAL A 444 7.77 -3.17 20.84
C VAL A 444 8.31 -1.96 20.11
N VAL A 445 8.97 -2.21 18.99
CA VAL A 445 9.41 -1.14 18.11
C VAL A 445 8.19 -0.66 17.33
N SER A 446 7.78 0.60 17.53
CA SER A 446 6.66 1.19 16.78
C SER A 446 6.98 1.19 15.28
N ARG A 447 6.20 0.42 14.52
CA ARG A 447 6.31 0.33 13.05
C ARG A 447 5.69 1.52 12.34
N THR A 448 5.08 2.41 13.10
CA THR A 448 4.48 3.63 12.62
C THR A 448 4.99 4.84 13.37
N ALA A 449 5.14 5.96 12.65
CA ALA A 449 5.53 7.25 13.21
C ALA A 449 4.46 8.26 12.85
N THR A 450 3.92 8.96 13.84
CA THR A 450 2.89 9.98 13.61
C THR A 450 3.56 11.30 13.30
N ASN A 451 3.04 12.04 12.31
CA ASN A 451 3.31 13.46 12.12
C ASN A 451 1.97 14.20 11.94
N VAL A 452 1.90 15.44 12.41
CA VAL A 452 0.78 16.35 12.11
C VAL A 452 1.19 17.27 10.96
N GLY A 453 0.34 17.39 9.94
CA GLY A 453 0.60 18.25 8.77
C GLY A 453 -0.69 18.75 8.12
N TYR A 454 -0.56 19.59 7.10
CA TYR A 454 -1.66 19.97 6.23
C TYR A 454 -1.62 19.16 4.95
N VAL A 455 -2.78 18.63 4.54
CA VAL A 455 -2.94 17.84 3.33
C VAL A 455 -4.09 18.40 2.50
N CYS A 456 -3.89 18.41 1.19
CA CYS A 456 -4.96 18.71 0.27
C CYS A 456 -5.97 17.55 0.23
N PRO A 457 -7.29 17.79 0.41
CA PRO A 457 -8.30 16.73 0.35
C PRO A 457 -8.26 15.94 -0.95
N ILE A 458 -7.90 16.62 -2.05
CA ILE A 458 -7.84 16.06 -3.40
C ILE A 458 -6.48 15.44 -3.74
N HIS A 459 -5.40 15.93 -3.13
CA HIS A 459 -4.02 15.51 -3.42
C HIS A 459 -3.36 15.10 -2.10
N PRO A 460 -3.62 13.88 -1.60
CA PRO A 460 -3.19 13.49 -0.27
C PRO A 460 -1.66 13.47 -0.07
N ASP A 461 -0.91 13.31 -1.17
CA ASP A 461 0.56 13.31 -1.22
C ASP A 461 1.19 14.70 -1.06
N LYS A 462 0.40 15.77 -1.25
CA LYS A 462 0.86 17.15 -1.13
C LYS A 462 0.73 17.61 0.31
N LEU A 463 1.83 17.49 1.04
CA LEU A 463 1.98 17.94 2.40
C LEU A 463 2.48 19.39 2.44
N ALA A 464 1.90 20.16 3.35
CA ALA A 464 2.37 21.47 3.71
C ALA A 464 2.51 21.61 5.23
N ASP A 465 3.51 22.35 5.66
CA ASP A 465 3.74 22.67 7.07
C ASP A 465 2.82 23.81 7.56
N ALA A 466 2.20 24.56 6.63
CA ALA A 466 1.34 25.69 6.90
C ALA A 466 -0.03 25.56 6.23
N SER A 467 -1.04 26.18 6.83
CA SER A 467 -2.38 26.34 6.25
C SER A 467 -2.32 27.19 4.98
N GLY A 468 -3.07 26.80 3.94
CA GLY A 468 -3.13 27.54 2.69
C GLY A 468 -3.91 26.78 1.61
N GLU A 469 -3.78 27.22 0.37
CA GLU A 469 -4.36 26.56 -0.80
C GLU A 469 -3.38 25.57 -1.42
N CYS A 470 -3.90 24.46 -1.95
CA CYS A 470 -3.10 23.51 -2.70
C CYS A 470 -2.60 24.12 -4.01
N LYS A 471 -1.29 23.99 -4.30
CA LYS A 471 -0.69 24.52 -5.54
C LYS A 471 -1.25 23.88 -6.83
N VAL A 472 -1.87 22.71 -6.73
CA VAL A 472 -2.38 21.95 -7.89
C VAL A 472 -3.86 22.25 -8.15
N CYS A 473 -4.73 22.06 -7.14
CA CYS A 473 -6.18 22.25 -7.31
C CYS A 473 -6.75 23.52 -6.68
N LYS A 474 -5.93 24.36 -6.03
CA LYS A 474 -6.36 25.59 -5.32
C LYS A 474 -7.39 25.38 -4.21
N SER A 475 -7.66 24.14 -3.81
CA SER A 475 -8.55 23.85 -2.69
C SER A 475 -7.86 24.10 -1.36
N ALA A 476 -8.64 24.45 -0.34
CA ALA A 476 -8.13 24.67 1.02
C ALA A 476 -7.53 23.38 1.60
N MET A 477 -6.32 23.47 2.16
CA MET A 477 -5.67 22.33 2.81
C MET A 477 -6.27 22.06 4.19
N LYS A 478 -6.52 20.79 4.49
CA LYS A 478 -7.05 20.31 5.78
C LYS A 478 -5.91 19.86 6.68
N ARG A 479 -6.05 20.07 7.99
CA ARG A 479 -5.07 19.58 8.96
C ARG A 479 -5.36 18.13 9.29
N VAL A 480 -4.35 17.28 9.13
CA VAL A 480 -4.48 15.84 9.34
C VAL A 480 -3.32 15.29 10.16
N LYS A 481 -3.62 14.27 10.95
CA LYS A 481 -2.65 13.39 11.60
C LYS A 481 -2.37 12.25 10.64
N ILE A 482 -1.11 12.08 10.26
CA ILE A 482 -0.70 11.08 9.28
C ILE A 482 0.28 10.12 9.91
N GLU A 483 -0.06 8.85 9.80
CA GLU A 483 0.78 7.75 10.22
C GLU A 483 1.73 7.36 9.08
N LYS A 484 3.03 7.58 9.29
CA LYS A 484 4.10 7.03 8.44
C LYS A 484 4.24 5.55 8.73
N VAL A 485 4.44 4.76 7.69
CA VAL A 485 4.60 3.30 7.81
C VAL A 485 6.05 2.94 7.53
N LEU A 486 6.55 1.90 8.19
CA LEU A 486 7.87 1.35 7.92
C LEU A 486 7.96 0.93 6.44
N ALA A 487 8.89 1.52 5.70
CA ALA A 487 9.01 1.34 4.26
C ALA A 487 10.28 0.59 3.89
N VAL A 488 10.14 -0.36 2.96
CA VAL A 488 11.26 -1.11 2.38
C VAL A 488 11.26 -0.96 0.85
N PRO A 489 12.41 -0.71 0.21
CA PRO A 489 12.48 -0.68 -1.26
C PRO A 489 12.02 -2.02 -1.86
N GLU A 490 11.33 -1.96 -2.99
CA GLU A 490 10.91 -3.16 -3.74
C GLU A 490 12.08 -4.09 -4.08
N SER A 491 13.22 -3.52 -4.48
CA SER A 491 14.42 -4.26 -4.84
C SER A 491 15.06 -5.03 -3.68
N ALA A 492 14.66 -4.74 -2.43
CA ALA A 492 15.13 -5.47 -1.25
C ALA A 492 14.29 -6.70 -0.90
N ILE A 493 13.12 -6.84 -1.53
CA ILE A 493 12.23 -7.98 -1.30
C ILE A 493 12.47 -9.04 -2.35
N ILE A 494 12.82 -10.24 -1.91
CA ILE A 494 12.87 -11.45 -2.73
C ILE A 494 11.54 -12.17 -2.58
N ASP A 495 10.82 -12.31 -3.70
CA ASP A 495 9.57 -13.05 -3.76
C ASP A 495 9.84 -14.45 -4.32
N THR A 496 9.61 -15.48 -3.50
CA THR A 496 9.73 -16.89 -3.93
C THR A 496 8.40 -17.49 -4.35
N GLY A 497 7.33 -16.68 -4.45
CA GLY A 497 5.95 -17.09 -4.71
C GLY A 497 5.23 -17.64 -3.48
N THR A 498 5.93 -18.42 -2.65
CA THR A 498 5.39 -18.97 -1.38
C THR A 498 5.57 -18.05 -0.19
N ARG A 499 6.65 -17.25 -0.17
CA ARG A 499 6.98 -16.31 0.88
C ARG A 499 7.77 -15.14 0.32
N LYS A 500 7.77 -14.04 1.04
CA LYS A 500 8.60 -12.87 0.76
C LYS A 500 9.68 -12.77 1.83
N ALA A 501 10.91 -12.48 1.43
CA ALA A 501 12.04 -12.39 2.33
C ALA A 501 12.90 -11.17 2.01
N ALA A 502 13.61 -10.68 3.03
CA ALA A 502 14.59 -9.61 2.90
C ALA A 502 15.90 -10.03 3.56
N TYR A 503 17.02 -9.51 3.04
CA TYR A 503 18.35 -9.74 3.60
C TYR A 503 18.76 -8.54 4.45
N ILE A 504 18.99 -8.77 5.75
CA ILE A 504 19.43 -7.77 6.71
C ILE A 504 20.94 -7.89 6.91
N GLU A 505 21.67 -6.81 6.69
CA GLU A 505 23.08 -6.69 7.00
C GLU A 505 23.27 -6.52 8.51
N ARG A 506 23.88 -7.51 9.17
CA ARG A 506 24.25 -7.42 10.60
C ARG A 506 25.62 -6.83 10.77
N GLU A 507 26.55 -7.33 9.98
CA GLU A 507 27.95 -6.90 9.92
C GLU A 507 28.36 -6.83 8.45
N PRO A 508 29.40 -6.05 8.10
CA PRO A 508 29.86 -5.96 6.71
C PRO A 508 30.17 -7.34 6.12
N GLY A 509 29.37 -7.76 5.13
CA GLY A 509 29.49 -9.07 4.49
C GLY A 509 28.71 -10.22 5.16
N MET A 510 27.97 -9.97 6.24
CA MET A 510 27.11 -10.94 6.93
C MET A 510 25.64 -10.55 6.78
N TYR A 511 24.88 -11.38 6.08
CA TYR A 511 23.48 -11.12 5.73
C TYR A 511 22.55 -12.21 6.30
N ASP A 512 21.56 -11.79 7.09
CA ASP A 512 20.52 -12.67 7.61
C ASP A 512 19.27 -12.58 6.73
N MET A 513 18.79 -13.71 6.23
CA MET A 513 17.53 -13.83 5.52
C MET A 513 16.38 -13.86 6.52
N VAL A 514 15.49 -12.88 6.45
CA VAL A 514 14.31 -12.79 7.32
C VAL A 514 13.05 -12.83 6.47
N GLU A 515 12.06 -13.61 6.93
CA GLU A 515 10.73 -13.62 6.29
C GLU A 515 10.00 -12.32 6.63
N VAL A 516 9.42 -11.69 5.61
CA VAL A 516 8.77 -10.38 5.75
C VAL A 516 7.37 -10.42 5.20
N LYS A 517 6.42 -9.89 5.97
CA LYS A 517 5.05 -9.65 5.51
C LYS A 517 4.97 -8.19 5.10
N VAL A 518 4.65 -7.97 3.83
CA VAL A 518 4.52 -6.63 3.24
C VAL A 518 3.08 -6.39 2.81
N GLY A 519 2.65 -5.13 2.85
CA GLY A 519 1.36 -4.70 2.32
C GLY A 519 1.40 -4.47 0.81
N PRO A 520 0.37 -3.79 0.25
CA PRO A 520 0.33 -3.52 -1.19
C PRO A 520 1.46 -2.60 -1.63
N ARG A 521 1.88 -2.74 -2.88
CA ARG A 521 2.94 -1.91 -3.47
C ARG A 521 2.53 -0.44 -3.51
N SER A 522 3.41 0.44 -3.05
CA SER A 522 3.24 1.88 -3.02
C SER A 522 4.40 2.55 -3.76
N GLY A 523 4.28 2.62 -5.09
CA GLY A 523 5.35 3.12 -5.95
C GLY A 523 6.55 2.18 -5.99
N ARG A 524 7.70 2.63 -5.46
CA ARG A 524 8.97 1.87 -5.40
C ARG A 524 9.22 1.18 -4.06
N PHE A 525 8.28 1.31 -3.14
CA PHE A 525 8.38 0.81 -1.78
C PHE A 525 7.21 -0.11 -1.43
N TYR A 526 7.46 -0.99 -0.47
CA TYR A 526 6.43 -1.76 0.20
C TYR A 526 6.31 -1.30 1.66
N PRO A 527 5.09 -1.12 2.18
CA PRO A 527 4.88 -1.00 3.61
C PRO A 527 5.14 -2.34 4.28
N VAL A 528 5.98 -2.35 5.32
CA VAL A 528 6.31 -3.55 6.09
C VAL A 528 5.27 -3.74 7.20
N LEU A 529 4.56 -4.86 7.15
CA LEU A 529 3.60 -5.25 8.19
C LEU A 529 4.30 -6.04 9.31
N ASP A 530 5.22 -6.93 8.93
CA ASP A 530 5.97 -7.76 9.88
C ASP A 530 7.35 -8.20 9.32
N GLY A 531 8.28 -8.55 10.23
CA GLY A 531 9.60 -9.10 9.90
C GLY A 531 10.79 -8.14 10.02
N LEU A 532 10.62 -6.84 9.72
CA LEU A 532 11.70 -5.84 9.83
C LEU A 532 11.46 -4.83 10.95
N GLN A 533 12.55 -4.19 11.38
CA GLN A 533 12.55 -3.11 12.36
C GLN A 533 13.10 -1.81 11.76
N PRO A 534 12.66 -0.64 12.28
CA PRO A 534 13.28 0.64 11.98
C PRO A 534 14.80 0.61 12.22
N GLY A 535 15.57 1.08 11.24
CA GLY A 535 17.02 1.12 11.29
C GLY A 535 17.73 -0.14 10.80
N ASP A 536 17.01 -1.25 10.56
CA ASP A 536 17.61 -2.43 9.92
C ASP A 536 18.18 -2.05 8.55
N ARG A 537 19.39 -2.50 8.23
CA ARG A 537 20.01 -2.26 6.93
C ARG A 537 19.67 -3.40 5.99
N VAL A 538 18.77 -3.17 5.04
CA VAL A 538 18.34 -4.20 4.09
C VAL A 538 19.09 -4.09 2.77
N VAL A 539 19.41 -5.22 2.15
CA VAL A 539 20.07 -5.28 0.85
C VAL A 539 19.12 -4.78 -0.24
N SER A 540 19.34 -3.57 -0.75
CA SER A 540 18.51 -2.94 -1.79
C SER A 540 19.05 -3.15 -3.20
N ALA A 541 20.32 -3.53 -3.36
CA ALA A 541 20.93 -3.91 -4.64
C ALA A 541 21.74 -5.20 -4.47
N GLY A 542 21.73 -6.07 -5.47
CA GLY A 542 22.43 -7.35 -5.41
C GLY A 542 21.75 -8.42 -4.54
N ALA A 543 20.52 -8.20 -4.06
CA ALA A 543 19.78 -9.14 -3.21
C ALA A 543 19.63 -10.54 -3.83
N PHE A 544 19.47 -10.63 -5.15
CA PHE A 544 19.40 -11.90 -5.87
C PHE A 544 20.72 -12.70 -5.82
N LEU A 545 21.87 -12.03 -5.88
CA LEU A 545 23.17 -12.71 -5.78
C LEU A 545 23.43 -13.22 -4.36
N VAL A 546 23.03 -12.44 -3.35
CA VAL A 546 23.05 -12.87 -1.95
C VAL A 546 22.12 -14.07 -1.75
N ASP A 547 20.94 -14.06 -2.37
CA ASP A 547 20.00 -15.20 -2.34
C ASP A 547 20.57 -16.45 -3.02
N ALA A 548 21.21 -16.30 -4.18
CA ALA A 548 21.85 -17.41 -4.88
C ALA A 548 22.97 -18.05 -4.03
N GLU A 549 23.82 -17.25 -3.37
CA GLU A 549 24.85 -17.78 -2.45
C GLU A 549 24.21 -18.47 -1.23
N ASN A 550 23.10 -17.93 -0.72
CA ASN A 550 22.34 -18.58 0.36
C ASN A 550 21.89 -19.98 -0.07
N ARG A 551 21.30 -20.11 -1.26
CA ARG A 551 20.84 -21.40 -1.81
C ARG A 551 21.97 -22.42 -1.99
N LEU A 552 23.16 -21.95 -2.36
CA LEU A 552 24.34 -22.80 -2.55
C LEU A 552 25.01 -23.19 -1.21
N SER A 553 24.70 -22.48 -0.14
CA SER A 553 25.23 -22.76 1.19
C SER A 553 24.54 -24.00 1.79
N PRO A 554 25.30 -25.01 2.29
CA PRO A 554 24.75 -26.30 2.73
C PRO A 554 23.65 -26.22 3.81
N GLY A 555 23.58 -25.12 4.57
CA GLY A 555 22.58 -24.90 5.60
C GLY A 555 21.18 -24.48 5.10
N ALA A 556 21.07 -23.87 3.91
CA ALA A 556 19.80 -23.36 3.40
C ALA A 556 19.02 -24.38 2.54
N ALA A 557 19.71 -25.39 2.01
CA ALA A 557 19.08 -26.45 1.21
C ALA A 557 18.03 -27.23 2.03
N ALA A 558 18.26 -27.45 3.32
CA ALA A 558 17.32 -28.14 4.20
C ALA A 558 15.98 -27.39 4.35
N THR A 559 16.01 -26.05 4.38
CA THR A 559 14.84 -25.19 4.60
C THR A 559 13.96 -25.02 3.36
N TYR A 560 14.47 -25.34 2.17
CA TYR A 560 13.77 -25.17 0.89
C TYR A 560 13.29 -26.49 0.26
N PHE A 561 14.01 -27.60 0.48
CA PHE A 561 13.67 -28.89 -0.14
C PHE A 561 12.77 -29.81 0.71
N GLY A 562 12.28 -29.35 1.86
CA GLY A 562 11.24 -30.06 2.62
C GLY A 562 11.63 -31.50 2.98
N ALA A 563 12.80 -31.71 3.60
CA ALA A 563 13.14 -33.02 4.15
C ALA A 563 12.35 -33.27 5.45
N SER A 564 11.09 -33.69 5.29
CA SER A 564 10.33 -34.39 6.33
C SER A 564 11.14 -35.57 6.84
N GLY A 565 11.23 -35.70 8.16
CA GLY A 565 12.00 -36.74 8.84
C GLY A 565 11.70 -38.14 8.30
N ALA A 566 12.76 -38.91 8.07
CA ALA A 566 12.65 -40.34 7.84
C ALA A 566 12.13 -41.00 9.14
N PRO A 567 11.13 -41.89 9.08
CA PRO A 567 10.69 -42.64 10.25
C PRO A 567 11.80 -43.62 10.64
N THR A 568 12.30 -43.47 11.88
CA THR A 568 13.15 -44.48 12.50
C THR A 568 12.35 -45.77 12.65
N SER A 569 12.75 -46.83 11.95
CA SER A 569 12.16 -48.16 12.10
C SER A 569 12.47 -48.68 13.50
N ASP A 570 11.47 -48.71 14.35
CA ASP A 570 11.50 -49.36 15.65
C ASP A 570 11.54 -50.88 15.44
N LYS A 571 12.69 -51.49 15.70
CA LYS A 571 12.87 -52.93 15.80
C LYS A 571 13.46 -53.19 17.17
N ASP A 572 12.62 -53.25 18.20
CA ASP A 572 12.88 -53.98 19.44
C ASP A 572 11.60 -54.07 20.29
N ALA A 573 10.67 -54.95 19.91
CA ALA A 573 9.67 -55.51 20.83
C ALA A 573 8.90 -56.68 20.18
N ALA A 574 9.49 -57.87 20.18
CA ALA A 574 8.72 -59.13 20.21
C ALA A 574 9.65 -60.34 20.39
N LYS A 575 9.75 -60.84 21.63
CA LYS A 575 9.69 -62.27 21.91
C LYS A 575 9.14 -62.46 23.34
N PRO A 576 8.23 -63.44 23.55
CA PRO A 576 7.60 -63.68 24.84
C PRO A 576 8.59 -64.17 25.89
#